data_AF-A0A0C2H351-F1
#
_entry.id   AF-A0A0C2H351-F1
#
_cell.length_a   1.000
_cell.length_b   1.000
_cell.length_c   1.000
_cell.angle_alpha   90.00
_cell.angle_beta   90.00
_cell.angle_gamma   90.00
#
_symmetry.space_group_name_H-M   'P 1'
#
loop_
_entity.id
_entity.type
_entity.pdbx_description
1 polymer ?
#
loop_
_entity_poly.entity_id
_entity_poly.type
_entity_poly.pdbx_seq_one_letter_code
_entity_poly.pdbx_strand_id
1 'polypeptide(L)'
;MARITASTNDPLFWMHHSFVDHIWESWRKNHQTREQRETQFPYDEPTCSSQAHFMNSTMVPWSGMRIIDGLSNNYTSKWEVKESPPVLLIHAKARVKFFRVPVRVRSATNMQLRKTRSM
;
A
#
# COMPACT_ATOMS: atom_id res chain seq x y z
N MET A 1 -2.86 2.84 -21.03
CA MET A 1 -3.08 3.64 -19.79
C MET A 1 -3.32 5.17 -19.93
N ALA A 2 -3.07 5.86 -21.06
CA ALA A 2 -3.05 7.34 -21.10
C ALA A 2 -4.42 8.06 -20.97
N ARG A 3 -5.54 7.37 -21.17
CA ARG A 3 -6.89 7.94 -21.06
C ARG A 3 -7.46 7.69 -19.66
N ILE A 4 -7.63 8.75 -18.87
CA ILE A 4 -8.01 8.68 -17.44
C ILE A 4 -9.29 7.85 -17.21
N THR A 5 -10.33 8.04 -18.04
CA THR A 5 -11.64 7.37 -17.84
C THR A 5 -11.69 5.90 -18.26
N ALA A 6 -10.64 5.38 -18.91
CA ALA A 6 -10.61 4.01 -19.42
C ALA A 6 -9.29 3.30 -19.12
N SER A 7 -8.44 3.90 -18.29
CA SER A 7 -7.09 3.40 -18.01
C SER A 7 -7.10 2.03 -17.33
N THR A 8 -8.09 1.78 -16.48
CA THR A 8 -8.31 0.52 -15.73
C THR A 8 -8.61 -0.69 -16.62
N ASN A 9 -9.04 -0.49 -17.87
CA ASN A 9 -9.32 -1.58 -18.82
C ASN A 9 -8.03 -2.23 -19.35
N ASP A 10 -6.89 -1.55 -19.24
CA ASP A 10 -5.57 -2.04 -19.63
C ASP A 10 -4.93 -2.77 -18.42
N PRO A 11 -4.57 -4.07 -18.52
CA PRO A 11 -4.05 -4.83 -17.39
C PRO A 11 -2.75 -4.25 -16.81
N LEU A 12 -1.99 -3.47 -17.59
CA LEU A 12 -0.81 -2.76 -17.09
C LEU A 12 -1.15 -1.76 -15.97
N PHE A 13 -2.39 -1.28 -15.91
CA PHE A 13 -2.87 -0.35 -14.87
C PHE A 13 -2.62 -0.87 -13.46
N TRP A 14 -2.96 -2.14 -13.21
CA TRP A 14 -2.86 -2.73 -11.88
C TRP A 14 -1.40 -2.92 -11.45
N MET A 15 -0.53 -3.31 -12.38
CA MET A 15 0.91 -3.43 -12.10
C MET A 15 1.56 -2.06 -11.88
N HIS A 16 1.17 -1.06 -12.66
CA HIS A 16 1.65 0.31 -12.49
C HIS A 16 1.25 0.89 -11.14
N HIS A 17 -0.02 0.80 -10.75
CA HIS A 17 -0.48 1.29 -9.45
C HIS A 17 0.10 0.50 -8.28
N SER A 18 0.27 -0.82 -8.40
CA SER A 18 0.95 -1.62 -7.37
C SER A 18 2.40 -1.14 -7.15
N PHE A 19 3.10 -0.73 -8.21
CA PHE A 19 4.45 -0.18 -8.11
C PHE A 19 4.47 1.21 -7.47
N VAL A 20 3.52 2.09 -7.85
CA VAL A 20 3.37 3.42 -7.22
C VAL A 20 3.05 3.28 -5.72
N ASP A 21 2.14 2.38 -5.36
CA ASP A 21 1.81 2.08 -3.96
C ASP A 21 3.03 1.56 -3.20
N HIS A 22 3.84 0.69 -3.82
CA HIS A 22 5.09 0.22 -3.22
C HIS A 22 6.09 1.36 -2.95
N ILE A 23 6.28 2.27 -3.91
CA ILE A 23 7.14 3.45 -3.71
C ILE A 23 6.61 4.30 -2.55
N TRP A 24 5.30 4.56 -2.52
CA TRP A 24 4.67 5.35 -1.47
C TRP A 24 4.87 4.72 -0.09
N GLU A 25 4.61 3.42 0.03
CA GLU A 25 4.83 2.69 1.29
C GLU A 25 6.29 2.66 1.71
N SER A 26 7.22 2.51 0.76
CA SER A 26 8.65 2.59 1.06
C SER A 26 9.01 3.98 1.59
N TRP A 27 8.47 5.05 1.02
CA TRP A 27 8.70 6.40 1.52
C TRP A 27 8.16 6.58 2.94
N ARG A 28 6.92 6.15 3.21
CA ARG A 28 6.30 6.21 4.54
C ARG A 28 7.11 5.45 5.58
N LYS A 29 7.65 4.29 5.22
CA LYS A 29 8.50 3.49 6.12
C LYS A 29 9.80 4.19 6.50
N ASN A 30 10.40 4.90 5.55
CA ASN A 30 11.69 5.56 5.73
C ASN A 30 11.59 6.93 6.43
N HIS A 31 10.43 7.61 6.36
CA HIS A 31 10.29 9.00 6.82
C HIS A 31 9.29 9.20 7.96
N GLN A 32 8.42 8.23 8.24
CA GLN A 32 7.36 8.37 9.24
C GLN A 32 7.40 7.23 10.26
N THR A 33 7.16 7.54 11.53
CA THR A 33 6.87 6.53 12.55
C THR A 33 5.53 5.85 12.26
N ARG A 34 5.25 4.74 12.94
CA ARG A 34 4.02 3.99 12.73
C ARG A 34 2.78 4.84 13.02
N GLU A 35 2.84 5.67 14.04
CA GLU A 35 1.76 6.56 14.48
C GLU A 35 1.58 7.73 13.49
N GLN A 36 2.70 8.27 12.98
CA GLN A 36 2.68 9.36 12.01
C GLN A 36 2.04 8.94 10.69
N ARG A 37 2.21 7.68 10.26
CA ARG A 37 1.66 7.19 8.99
C ARG A 37 0.15 7.28 8.90
N GLU A 38 -0.57 7.19 10.01
CA GLU A 38 -2.04 7.23 10.07
C GLU A 38 -2.59 8.63 10.31
N THR A 39 -1.73 9.59 10.69
CA THR A 39 -2.16 10.92 11.16
C THR A 39 -1.65 12.07 10.29
N GLN A 40 -0.58 11.86 9.53
CA GLN A 40 -0.01 12.88 8.65
C GLN A 40 -0.78 12.97 7.33
N PHE A 41 -1.92 13.65 7.37
CA PHE A 41 -2.67 14.10 6.21
C PHE A 41 -2.66 15.65 6.15
N PRO A 42 -2.58 16.29 4.97
CA PRO A 42 -2.65 17.75 4.85
C PRO A 42 -3.93 18.34 5.44
N TYR A 43 -3.89 19.59 5.91
CA TYR A 43 -5.10 20.29 6.31
C TYR A 43 -6.01 20.54 5.10
N ASP A 44 -7.31 20.50 5.35
CA ASP A 44 -8.34 20.72 4.34
C ASP A 44 -8.34 22.20 3.92
N GLU A 45 -7.82 22.49 2.73
CA GLU A 45 -7.72 23.85 2.20
C GLU A 45 -8.39 23.95 0.81
N PRO A 46 -9.57 24.60 0.70
CA PRO A 46 -10.35 24.65 -0.53
C PRO A 46 -9.68 25.45 -1.65
N THR A 47 -8.70 26.29 -1.32
CA THR A 47 -7.91 27.02 -2.33
C THR A 47 -6.84 26.14 -3.00
N CYS A 48 -6.39 25.08 -2.33
CA CYS A 48 -5.33 24.19 -2.83
C CYS A 48 -5.86 22.88 -3.42
N SER A 49 -7.01 22.39 -2.96
CA SER A 49 -7.60 21.14 -3.43
C SER A 49 -9.12 21.15 -3.37
N SER A 50 -9.76 20.35 -4.21
CA SER A 50 -11.20 20.15 -4.13
C SER A 50 -11.59 19.41 -2.84
N GLN A 51 -12.83 19.65 -2.39
CA GLN A 51 -13.44 18.94 -1.24
C GLN A 51 -13.34 17.43 -1.37
N ALA A 52 -13.31 16.90 -2.60
CA ALA A 52 -13.20 15.48 -2.87
C ALA A 52 -11.90 14.85 -2.38
N HIS A 53 -10.88 15.64 -2.01
CA HIS A 53 -9.61 15.16 -1.47
C HIS A 53 -9.40 15.48 0.01
N PHE A 54 -10.41 16.01 0.68
CA PHE A 54 -10.32 16.34 2.11
C PHE A 54 -10.29 15.09 2.96
N MET A 55 -9.66 15.17 4.13
CA MET A 55 -9.37 14.01 4.98
C MET A 55 -10.62 13.19 5.33
N ASN A 56 -11.73 13.90 5.60
CA ASN A 56 -13.00 13.33 6.02
C ASN A 56 -13.97 13.05 4.87
N SER A 57 -13.59 13.37 3.63
CA SER A 57 -14.40 13.09 2.46
C SER A 57 -14.45 11.59 2.17
N THR A 58 -15.58 11.12 1.66
CA THR A 58 -15.74 9.73 1.25
C THR A 58 -14.90 9.45 0.01
N MET A 59 -14.15 8.35 0.03
CA MET A 59 -13.42 7.86 -1.12
C MET A 59 -14.41 7.24 -2.12
N VAL A 60 -14.97 8.05 -3.01
CA VAL A 60 -15.99 7.60 -3.98
C VAL A 60 -15.38 6.55 -4.94
N PRO A 61 -16.07 5.43 -5.24
CA PRO A 61 -17.46 5.08 -4.89
C PRO A 61 -17.61 4.21 -3.63
N TRP A 62 -16.56 4.05 -2.82
CA TRP A 62 -16.59 3.14 -1.69
C TRP A 62 -17.31 3.74 -0.48
N SER A 63 -18.49 3.19 -0.16
CA SER A 63 -19.27 3.60 1.00
C SER A 63 -18.57 3.24 2.31
N GLY A 64 -18.43 4.21 3.22
CA GLY A 64 -17.89 3.98 4.56
C GLY A 64 -16.37 4.02 4.68
N MET A 65 -15.65 4.39 3.60
CA MET A 65 -14.23 4.69 3.65
C MET A 65 -14.02 6.18 3.40
N ARG A 66 -13.34 6.85 4.33
CA ARG A 66 -12.85 8.22 4.13
C ARG A 66 -11.45 8.19 3.57
N ILE A 67 -11.02 9.31 3.00
CA ILE A 67 -9.67 9.41 2.42
C ILE A 67 -8.59 9.18 3.46
N ILE A 68 -8.76 9.69 4.68
CA ILE A 68 -7.82 9.45 5.78
C ILE A 68 -7.71 7.97 6.15
N ASP A 69 -8.77 7.18 5.97
CA ASP A 69 -8.75 5.75 6.30
C ASP A 69 -7.81 4.97 5.37
N GLY A 70 -7.49 5.52 4.19
CA GLY A 70 -6.48 4.98 3.26
C GLY A 70 -5.05 5.02 3.81
N LEU A 71 -4.79 5.80 4.86
CA LEU A 71 -3.48 5.85 5.53
C LEU A 71 -3.26 4.72 6.55
N SER A 72 -4.27 3.90 6.83
CA SER A 72 -4.19 2.86 7.87
C SER A 72 -3.01 1.88 7.70
N ASN A 73 -2.30 1.56 8.79
CA ASN A 73 -1.28 0.52 8.82
C ASN A 73 -1.84 -0.91 8.81
N ASN A 74 -3.17 -1.07 8.88
CA ASN A 74 -3.79 -2.40 8.86
C ASN A 74 -3.43 -3.17 7.57
N TYR A 75 -3.27 -2.45 6.47
CA TYR A 75 -2.82 -3.03 5.20
C TYR A 75 -1.36 -3.52 5.26
N THR A 76 -0.46 -2.70 5.79
CA THR A 76 0.97 -3.02 5.83
C THR A 76 1.29 -4.13 6.83
N SER A 77 0.65 -4.14 8.01
CA SER A 77 0.86 -5.17 9.03
C SER A 77 0.48 -6.59 8.59
N LYS A 78 -0.50 -6.73 7.67
CA LYS A 78 -0.97 -8.04 7.18
C LYS A 78 -0.16 -8.58 6.01
N TRP A 79 0.37 -7.70 5.19
CA TRP A 79 1.04 -8.05 3.93
C TRP A 79 2.50 -7.62 3.91
N GLU A 80 3.17 -7.58 5.07
CA GLU A 80 4.60 -7.31 5.13
C GLU A 80 5.36 -8.34 4.28
N VAL A 81 5.64 -7.94 3.04
CA VAL A 81 6.74 -8.48 2.27
C VAL A 81 7.97 -8.07 3.06
N LYS A 82 8.51 -9.03 3.84
CA LYS A 82 9.87 -8.93 4.33
C LYS A 82 10.75 -8.93 3.10
N GLU A 83 11.09 -7.74 2.61
CA GLU A 83 12.28 -7.55 1.81
C GLU A 83 13.42 -8.20 2.60
N SER A 84 13.93 -9.31 2.08
CA SER A 84 15.14 -9.87 2.65
C SER A 84 16.21 -8.81 2.43
N PRO A 85 17.01 -8.42 3.45
CA PRO A 85 18.13 -7.52 3.20
C PRO A 85 18.94 -8.11 2.05
N PRO A 86 19.50 -7.29 1.13
CA PRO A 86 20.33 -7.80 0.07
C PRO A 86 21.46 -8.59 0.72
N VAL A 87 21.35 -9.92 0.68
CA VAL A 87 22.41 -10.80 1.17
C VAL A 87 23.55 -10.52 0.22
N LEU A 88 24.63 -9.92 0.72
CA LEU A 88 25.85 -9.74 -0.05
C LEU A 88 26.47 -11.13 -0.25
N LEU A 89 25.88 -11.93 -1.14
CA LEU A 89 26.50 -13.15 -1.64
C LEU A 89 27.62 -12.71 -2.57
N ILE A 90 28.79 -12.49 -2.01
CA ILE A 90 30.07 -12.54 -2.72
C ILE A 90 30.26 -13.97 -3.25
N HIS A 91 29.54 -14.31 -4.31
CA HIS A 91 29.88 -15.43 -5.17
C HIS A 91 30.98 -14.96 -6.12
N ALA A 92 32.21 -15.38 -5.85
CA ALA A 92 33.42 -14.96 -6.55
C ALA A 92 33.45 -15.27 -8.06
N LYS A 93 32.42 -15.88 -8.66
CA LYS A 93 32.41 -16.27 -10.08
C LYS A 93 30.99 -16.34 -10.65
N ALA A 94 30.37 -15.21 -11.00
CA ALA A 94 29.34 -15.15 -12.05
C ALA A 94 28.97 -13.68 -12.33
N ARG A 95 29.28 -13.20 -13.53
CA ARG A 95 29.10 -11.80 -13.96
C ARG A 95 27.71 -11.55 -14.56
N VAL A 96 26.66 -12.16 -14.01
CA VAL A 96 25.28 -11.90 -14.43
C VAL A 96 24.38 -11.85 -13.19
N LYS A 97 23.94 -10.64 -12.84
CA LYS A 97 22.98 -10.41 -11.76
C LYS A 97 21.57 -10.66 -12.30
N PHE A 98 21.06 -11.87 -12.14
CA PHE A 98 19.63 -12.12 -12.29
C PHE A 98 18.92 -11.71 -11.00
N PHE A 99 18.00 -10.75 -11.09
CA PHE A 99 17.07 -10.41 -10.01
C PHE A 99 16.07 -11.56 -9.88
N ARG A 100 16.30 -12.47 -8.93
CA ARG A 100 15.33 -13.52 -8.60
C ARG A 100 14.68 -13.13 -7.28
N VAL A 101 13.43 -12.70 -7.31
CA VAL A 101 12.62 -12.44 -6.12
C VAL A 101 12.05 -13.79 -5.65
N PRO A 102 12.50 -14.37 -4.53
CA PRO A 102 11.84 -15.55 -3.98
C PRO A 102 10.52 -15.13 -3.32
N VAL A 103 9.40 -15.27 -4.03
CA VAL A 103 8.07 -15.11 -3.45
C VAL A 103 7.80 -16.31 -2.53
N ARG A 104 7.93 -16.11 -1.21
CA ARG A 104 7.52 -17.11 -0.22
C ARG A 104 6.12 -16.77 0.28
N VAL A 105 5.11 -17.35 -0.38
CA VAL A 105 3.72 -17.29 0.07
C VAL A 105 3.61 -18.08 1.38
N ARG A 106 3.26 -17.41 2.49
CA ARG A 106 2.85 -18.11 3.71
C ARG A 106 1.36 -18.46 3.59
N SER A 107 1.04 -19.73 3.72
CA SER A 107 -0.34 -20.24 3.74
C SER A 107 -1.11 -19.61 4.90
N ALA A 108 -2.29 -19.04 4.62
CA ALA A 108 -3.20 -18.54 5.62
C ALA A 108 -3.88 -19.72 6.35
N THR A 109 -3.33 -20.14 7.48
CA THR A 109 -4.04 -21.05 8.39
C THR A 109 -4.98 -20.27 9.31
N ASN A 110 -6.27 -20.62 9.20
CA ASN A 110 -7.36 -20.46 10.15
C ASN A 110 -8.00 -19.06 10.36
N MET A 111 -8.91 -18.76 9.44
CA MET A 111 -10.09 -17.94 9.67
C MET A 111 -11.04 -18.65 10.66
N GLN A 112 -11.09 -18.19 11.91
CA GLN A 112 -12.19 -18.47 12.83
C GLN A 112 -12.84 -17.13 13.20
N LEU A 113 -13.99 -16.86 12.59
CA LEU A 113 -14.88 -15.75 12.90
C LEU A 113 -15.45 -15.94 14.32
N ARG A 114 -14.83 -15.34 15.34
CA ARG A 114 -15.51 -15.17 16.64
C ARG A 114 -16.36 -13.92 16.59
N LYS A 115 -17.65 -14.14 16.30
CA LYS A 115 -18.75 -13.20 16.52
C LYS A 115 -18.90 -13.01 18.04
N THR A 116 -18.39 -11.93 18.61
CA THR A 116 -18.71 -11.56 19.99
C THR A 116 -20.09 -10.90 20.00
N ARG A 117 -21.07 -11.64 20.52
CA ARG A 117 -22.39 -11.16 20.91
C ARG A 117 -22.36 -10.99 22.43
N SER A 118 -22.56 -9.78 22.93
CA SER A 118 -22.89 -9.42 24.32
C SER A 118 -22.94 -7.88 24.37
N MET A 119 -23.89 -7.17 24.97
CA MET A 119 -25.18 -7.45 25.60
C MET A 119 -25.99 -6.16 25.45
#